data_AF-A0A366X128-F1
#
_entry.id   AF-A0A366X128-F1
#
_cell.length_a   1.000
_cell.length_b   1.000
_cell.length_c   1.000
_cell.angle_alpha   90.00
_cell.angle_beta   90.00
_cell.angle_gamma   90.00
#
_symmetry.space_group_name_H-M   'P 1'
#
loop_
_entity.id
_entity.type
_entity.pdbx_description
1 polymer ?
#
loop_
_entity_poly.entity_id
_entity_poly.type
_entity_poly.pdbx_seq_one_letter_code
_entity_poly.pdbx_strand_id
1 'polypeptide(L)' 'MRKKIKLPSEHISEIIEMALSDHVSFADIKAEYGISDKLVKTLMRDELKSSSYKAWRKRVRDFGERREAYK' A
#
# COMPACT_ATOMS: atom_id res chain seq x y z
N MET A 1 -1.73 -9.85 18.78
CA MET A 1 -1.24 -8.47 19.02
C MET A 1 -1.02 -7.79 17.67
N ARG A 2 -1.67 -6.65 17.38
CA ARG A 2 -1.40 -5.87 16.17
C ARG A 2 -0.05 -5.17 16.36
N LYS A 3 0.97 -5.49 15.56
CA LYS A 3 2.23 -4.73 15.54
C LYS A 3 1.89 -3.31 15.08
N LYS A 4 1.88 -2.34 15.99
CA LYS A 4 1.88 -0.92 15.59
C LYS A 4 3.17 -0.69 14.82
N ILE A 5 3.02 -0.23 13.59
CA ILE A 5 4.13 0.18 12.74
C ILE A 5 4.75 1.40 13.41
N LYS A 6 5.99 1.30 13.90
CA LYS A 6 6.76 2.46 14.36
C LYS A 6 7.34 3.14 13.12
N LEU A 7 6.50 3.89 12.42
CA LEU A 7 6.95 4.84 11.40
C LEU A 7 6.62 6.26 11.88
N PRO A 8 7.51 7.23 11.61
CA PRO A 8 7.16 8.65 11.61
C PRO A 8 5.85 8.92 10.88
N SER A 9 5.07 9.88 11.39
CA SER A 9 3.79 10.30 10.75
C SER A 9 3.97 10.81 9.32
N GLU A 10 5.14 11.37 9.02
CA GLU A 10 5.51 11.82 7.67
C GLU A 10 5.60 10.65 6.71
N HIS A 11 6.36 9.61 7.07
CA HIS A 11 6.46 8.38 6.28
C HIS A 11 5.12 7.68 6.12
N ILE A 12 4.24 7.70 7.14
CA ILE A 12 2.90 7.13 7.01
C ILE A 12 2.12 7.84 5.90
N SER A 13 2.12 9.17 5.88
CA SER A 13 1.44 9.95 4.85
C SER A 13 2.04 9.68 3.47
N GLU A 14 3.37 9.65 3.34
CA GLU A 14 4.06 9.36 2.08
C GLU A 14 3.72 7.96 1.55
N ILE A 15 3.73 6.94 2.41
CA ILE A 15 3.38 5.56 2.05
C ILE A 15 1.91 5.48 1.59
N ILE A 16 0.99 6.22 2.23
CA ILE A 16 -0.42 6.26 1.83
C ILE A 16 -0.54 6.88 0.44
N GLU A 17 0.09 8.04 0.20
CA GLU A 17 0.08 8.70 -1.11
C GLU A 17 0.67 7.81 -2.20
N MET A 18 1.81 7.18 -1.92
CA MET A 18 2.44 6.21 -2.81
C MET A 18 1.53 5.00 -3.06
N ALA A 19 0.89 4.45 -2.04
CA ALA A 19 -0.01 3.31 -2.20
C ALA A 19 -1.31 3.67 -2.96
N LEU A 20 -1.75 4.93 -2.91
CA LEU A 20 -2.90 5.42 -3.68
C LEU A 20 -2.57 5.72 -5.14
N SER A 21 -1.29 5.93 -5.44
CA SER A 21 -0.78 6.17 -6.79
C SER A 21 -0.79 4.90 -7.62
N ASP A 22 -1.36 4.99 -8.82
CA ASP A 22 -1.41 3.89 -9.78
C ASP A 22 -0.03 3.64 -10.45
N HIS A 23 0.92 4.55 -10.25
CA HIS A 23 2.28 4.48 -10.82
C HIS A 23 3.32 3.89 -9.87
N VAL A 24 2.96 3.63 -8.62
CA VAL A 24 3.91 3.15 -7.61
C VAL A 24 3.59 1.70 -7.24
N SER A 25 4.60 0.85 -7.24
CA SER A 25 4.47 -0.54 -6.84
C SER A 25 4.73 -0.73 -5.35
N PHE A 26 4.24 -1.84 -4.80
CA PHE A 26 4.66 -2.26 -3.46
C PHE A 26 6.16 -2.60 -3.39
N ALA A 27 6.81 -2.89 -4.53
CA ALA A 27 8.24 -3.10 -4.58
C ALA A 27 8.99 -1.78 -4.39
N ASP A 28 8.53 -0.69 -5.00
CA ASP A 28 9.11 0.66 -4.82
C ASP A 28 8.94 1.13 -3.37
N ILE A 29 7.74 0.96 -2.81
CA ILE A 29 7.49 1.28 -1.39
C ILE A 29 8.37 0.43 -0.46
N LYS A 30 8.62 -0.83 -0.81
CA LYS A 30 9.53 -1.70 -0.06
C LYS A 30 10.99 -1.29 -0.22
N ALA A 31 11.40 -0.83 -1.40
CA ALA A 31 12.75 -0.37 -1.65
C ALA A 31 13.06 0.91 -0.88
N GLU A 32 12.10 1.85 -0.84
CA GLU A 32 12.26 3.15 -0.18
C GLU A 32 12.13 3.06 1.35
N TYR A 33 11.08 2.39 1.85
CA TYR A 33 10.75 2.37 3.28
C TYR A 33 11.06 1.04 3.97
N GLY A 34 11.54 0.02 3.25
CA GLY A 34 11.82 -1.30 3.80
C GLY A 34 10.58 -2.09 4.24
N ILE A 35 9.37 -1.66 3.89
CA ILE A 35 8.13 -2.28 4.36
C ILE A 35 7.53 -3.28 3.38
N SER A 36 7.04 -4.40 3.89
CA SER A 36 6.35 -5.40 3.06
C SER A 36 4.99 -4.91 2.58
N ASP A 37 4.52 -5.45 1.44
CA ASP A 37 3.17 -5.26 0.91
C ASP A 37 2.07 -5.57 1.94
N LYS A 38 2.27 -6.58 2.79
CA LYS A 38 1.35 -6.94 3.88
C LYS A 38 1.22 -5.82 4.90
N LEU A 39 2.31 -5.11 5.17
CA LEU A 39 2.34 -3.98 6.09
C LEU A 39 1.62 -2.77 5.48
N VAL A 40 1.88 -2.48 4.21
CA VAL A 40 1.18 -1.43 3.45
C VAL A 40 -0.33 -1.69 3.44
N LYS A 41 -0.77 -2.92 3.14
CA LYS A 41 -2.20 -3.30 3.17
C LYS A 41 -2.81 -3.13 4.56
N THR A 42 -2.04 -3.37 5.62
CA THR A 42 -2.50 -3.18 7.00
C THR A 42 -2.66 -1.69 7.31
N LEU A 43 -1.66 -0.88 6.95
CA LEU A 43 -1.68 0.57 7.09
C LEU A 43 -2.88 1.17 6.34
N MET A 44 -3.04 0.83 5.07
CA MET A 44 -4.16 1.30 4.25
C MET A 44 -5.53 0.91 4.81
N ARG A 45 -5.63 -0.23 5.50
CA ARG A 45 -6.87 -0.67 6.14
C ARG A 45 -7.19 0.13 7.40
N ASP A 46 -6.16 0.50 8.15
CA ASP A 46 -6.31 1.24 9.40
C ASP A 46 -6.53 2.74 9.13
N GLU A 47 -6.00 3.28 8.04
CA GLU A 47 -6.09 4.71 7.67
C GLU A 47 -7.31 5.03 6.81
N LEU A 48 -7.67 4.17 5.85
CA LEU A 48 -8.83 4.41 4.98
C LEU A 48 -10.14 3.96 5.61
N LYS A 49 -11.21 4.70 5.29
CA LYS A 49 -12.58 4.22 5.53
C LYS A 49 -12.81 2.91 4.79
N SER A 50 -13.66 2.05 5.37
CA SER A 50 -13.94 0.71 4.85
C SER A 50 -14.41 0.69 3.37
N SER A 51 -15.18 1.69 2.94
CA SER A 51 -15.59 1.87 1.54
C SER A 51 -14.42 2.23 0.62
N SER A 52 -13.59 3.20 1.01
CA SER A 52 -12.39 3.61 0.27
C SER A 52 -11.37 2.48 0.16
N TYR A 53 -11.15 1.73 1.25
CA TYR A 53 -10.25 0.58 1.25
C TYR A 53 -10.72 -0.52 0.26
N LYS A 54 -12.03 -0.78 0.18
CA LYS A 54 -12.59 -1.72 -0.82
C LYS A 54 -12.33 -1.26 -2.25
N ALA A 55 -12.54 0.03 -2.54
CA ALA A 55 -12.28 0.60 -3.86
C ALA A 55 -10.79 0.55 -4.23
N TRP A 56 -9.92 0.92 -3.29
CA TRP A 56 -8.46 0.79 -3.46
C TRP A 56 -8.03 -0.65 -3.69
N ARG A 57 -8.56 -1.62 -2.92
CA ARG A 57 -8.27 -3.04 -3.11
C ARG A 57 -8.69 -3.57 -4.48
N LYS A 58 -9.80 -3.06 -5.04
CA LYS A 58 -10.21 -3.35 -6.41
C LYS A 58 -9.15 -2.85 -7.39
N ARG A 59 -8.74 -1.57 -7.29
CA ARG A 59 -7.66 -1.00 -8.12
C ARG A 59 -6.37 -1.82 -8.02
N VAL A 60 -5.90 -2.12 -6.81
CA VAL A 60 -4.66 -2.90 -6.61
C VAL A 60 -4.70 -4.27 -7.29
N ARG A 61 -5.86 -4.94 -7.31
CA ARG A 61 -6.02 -6.20 -8.03
C ARG A 61 -5.98 -5.97 -9.54
N ASP A 62 -6.74 -5.01 -10.05
CA ASP A 62 -6.82 -4.69 -11.47
C ASP A 62 -5.45 -4.19 -12.03
N PHE A 63 -4.60 -3.57 -11.19
CA PHE A 63 -3.21 -3.21 -11.49
C PHE A 63 -2.21 -4.36 -11.22
N GLY A 64 -2.54 -5.28 -10.32
CA GLY A 64 -1.76 -6.49 -10.07
C GLY A 64 -1.82 -7.43 -11.28
N GLU A 65 -3.01 -7.63 -11.84
CA GLU A 65 -3.24 -8.46 -13.03
C GLU A 65 -2.50 -7.92 -14.26
N ARG A 66 -2.40 -6.59 -14.42
CA ARG A 66 -1.59 -5.98 -15.50
C ARG A 66 -0.08 -6.25 -15.38
N ARG A 67 0.43 -6.54 -14.17
CA ARG A 67 1.86 -6.79 -13.92
C ARG A 67 2.27 -8.25 -14.07
N GLU A 68 1.31 -9.18 -14.18
CA GLU A 68 1.59 -10.58 -14.49
C GLU A 68 2.00 -10.79 -15.97
N ALA A 69 1.91 -9.75 -16.80
CA ALA A 69 2.35 -9.75 -18.20
C ALA A 69 3.86 -9.50 -18.43
N TYR A 70 4.68 -9.45 -17.37
CA TYR A 70 6.15 -9.45 -17.48
C TYR A 70 6.71 -10.67 -16.74
N LYS A 71 6.56 -11.84 -17.34
CA LYS A 71 7.42 -12.99 -17.10
C LYS A 71 8.08 -13.38 -18.40
#